data_AF-A0A6B3W698-F1
#
_entry.id   AF-A0A6B3W698-F1
#
_cell.length_a   1.000
_cell.length_b   1.000
_cell.length_c   1.000
_cell.angle_alpha   90.00
_cell.angle_beta   90.00
_cell.angle_gamma   90.00
#
_symmetry.space_group_name_H-M   'P 1'
#
loop_
_entity.id
_entity.type
_entity.pdbx_description
1 polymer ?
#
loop_
_entity_poly.entity_id
_entity_poly.type
_entity_poly.pdbx_seq_one_letter_code
_entity_poly.pdbx_strand_id
1 'polypeptide(L)'
;MSEARTAAGELGSQLQQALQAAIAEGGPVAGIEVCRHQAPQIAETISDEQLQVGRTSLKVRNPDNAPDRWETRAMEDFERRLAAGKAPGEIESFAIRNDGERRYGHWMKAIPTQPLCTACHGSDISPAVADAIEAAYPDDQARGYSVGELRGAFSVEVALD
;
A
#
# COMPACT_ATOMS: atom_id res chain seq x y z
N MET A 1 14.71 -2.33 -11.85
CA MET A 1 13.75 -3.45 -11.58
C MET A 1 14.13 -4.30 -10.37
N SER A 2 15.36 -4.81 -10.24
CA SER A 2 15.76 -5.57 -9.03
C SER A 2 15.66 -4.71 -7.77
N GLU A 3 16.20 -3.50 -7.83
CA GLU A 3 16.19 -2.53 -6.74
C GLU A 3 14.77 -2.15 -6.29
N ALA A 4 13.86 -1.84 -7.23
CA ALA A 4 12.47 -1.56 -6.93
C ALA A 4 11.76 -2.71 -6.19
N ARG A 5 12.02 -3.96 -6.58
CA ARG A 5 11.48 -5.14 -5.87
C ARG A 5 12.06 -5.27 -4.46
N THR A 6 13.36 -4.99 -4.30
CA THR A 6 14.02 -4.98 -2.99
C THR A 6 13.39 -3.94 -2.08
N ALA A 7 13.30 -2.67 -2.52
CA ALA A 7 12.74 -1.58 -1.72
C ALA A 7 11.27 -1.85 -1.31
N ALA A 8 10.44 -2.33 -2.23
CA ALA A 8 9.06 -2.69 -1.91
C ALA A 8 8.96 -3.89 -0.96
N GLY A 9 9.83 -4.89 -1.13
CA GLY A 9 9.92 -6.03 -0.22
C GLY A 9 10.34 -5.63 1.19
N GLU A 10 11.29 -4.71 1.29
CA GLU A 10 11.75 -4.13 2.56
C GLU A 10 10.64 -3.33 3.23
N LEU A 11 9.98 -2.42 2.50
CA LEU A 11 8.84 -1.65 3.01
C LEU A 11 7.74 -2.59 3.52
N GLY A 12 7.36 -3.59 2.71
CA GLY A 12 6.34 -4.56 3.10
C GLY A 12 6.70 -5.35 4.36
N SER A 13 7.96 -5.82 4.46
CA SER A 13 8.44 -6.58 5.61
C SER A 13 8.48 -5.75 6.89
N GLN A 14 9.05 -4.55 6.84
CA GLN A 14 9.14 -3.66 8.01
C GLN A 14 7.74 -3.25 8.50
N LEU A 15 6.83 -2.89 7.58
CA LEU A 15 5.44 -2.58 7.90
C LEU A 15 4.72 -3.75 8.55
N GLN A 16 4.87 -4.95 8.01
CA GLN A 16 4.22 -6.13 8.53
C GLN A 16 4.69 -6.43 9.95
N GLN A 17 5.99 -6.33 10.21
CA GLN A 17 6.57 -6.55 11.55
C GLN A 17 6.05 -5.52 12.55
N ALA A 18 6.10 -4.23 12.21
CA ALA A 18 5.60 -3.16 13.08
C ALA A 18 4.10 -3.32 13.39
N LEU A 19 3.30 -3.67 12.36
CA LEU A 19 1.87 -3.89 12.52
C LEU A 19 1.57 -5.09 13.41
N GLN A 20 2.25 -6.22 13.20
CA GLN A 20 2.07 -7.41 14.02
C GLN A 20 2.45 -7.16 15.49
N ALA A 21 3.54 -6.44 15.74
CA ALA A 21 3.96 -6.06 17.09
C ALA A 21 2.91 -5.19 17.78
N ALA A 22 2.45 -4.12 17.13
CA ALA A 22 1.44 -3.22 17.70
C ALA A 22 0.11 -3.93 17.95
N ILE A 23 -0.33 -4.82 17.04
CA ILE A 23 -1.55 -5.60 17.22
C ILE A 23 -1.41 -6.60 18.38
N ALA A 24 -0.24 -7.22 18.55
CA ALA A 24 0.00 -8.13 19.66
C ALA A 24 -0.04 -7.43 21.02
N GLU A 25 0.40 -6.17 21.09
CA GLU A 25 0.45 -5.39 22.32
C GLU A 25 -0.87 -4.70 22.66
N GLY A 26 -1.50 -4.05 21.67
CA GLY A 26 -2.65 -3.16 21.88
C GLY A 26 -3.85 -3.43 20.97
N GLY A 27 -3.85 -4.55 20.24
CA GLY A 27 -4.91 -4.92 19.33
C GLY A 27 -4.98 -4.06 18.06
N PRO A 28 -6.03 -4.23 17.23
CA PRO A 28 -6.14 -3.56 15.93
C PRO A 28 -6.13 -2.03 16.00
N VAL A 29 -6.58 -1.44 17.12
CA VAL A 29 -6.54 0.02 17.33
C VAL A 29 -5.09 0.54 17.36
N ALA A 30 -4.18 -0.13 18.06
CA ALA A 30 -2.76 0.24 18.06
C ALA A 30 -2.13 0.09 16.66
N GLY A 31 -2.61 -0.86 15.85
CA GLY A 31 -2.19 -1.02 14.45
C GLY A 31 -2.56 0.16 13.54
N ILE A 32 -3.59 0.95 13.89
CA ILE A 32 -3.97 2.16 13.15
C ILE A 32 -2.88 3.23 13.25
N GLU A 33 -2.28 3.38 14.44
CA GLU A 33 -1.19 4.33 14.68
C GLU A 33 0.08 3.96 13.90
N VAL A 34 0.39 2.66 13.77
CA VAL A 34 1.47 2.18 12.89
C VAL A 34 1.20 2.62 11.45
N CYS A 35 -0.02 2.38 10.96
CA CYS A 35 -0.39 2.77 9.60
C CYS A 35 -0.33 4.29 9.37
N ARG A 36 -0.61 5.09 10.42
CA ARG A 36 -0.65 6.56 10.35
C ARG A 36 0.72 7.19 10.38
N HIS A 37 1.54 6.76 11.32
CA HIS A 37 2.77 7.46 11.67
C HIS A 37 4.01 6.70 11.20
N GLN A 38 4.09 5.40 11.48
CA GLN A 38 5.29 4.64 11.17
C GLN A 38 5.38 4.28 9.68
N ALA A 39 4.24 4.05 9.03
CA ALA A 39 4.25 3.67 7.62
C ALA A 39 4.89 4.71 6.67
N PRO A 40 4.55 6.00 6.74
CA PRO A 40 5.27 7.01 5.94
C PRO A 40 6.75 7.10 6.36
N GLN A 41 7.09 7.01 7.65
CA GLN A 41 8.48 7.07 8.13
C GLN A 41 9.36 5.90 7.62
N ILE A 42 8.81 4.69 7.57
CA ILE A 42 9.51 3.53 7.00
C ILE A 42 9.74 3.75 5.50
N ALA A 43 8.73 4.26 4.78
CA ALA A 43 8.86 4.57 3.36
C ALA A 43 9.93 5.65 3.11
N GLU A 44 9.95 6.71 3.91
CA GLU A 44 10.98 7.76 3.89
C GLU A 44 12.38 7.22 4.19
N THR A 45 12.51 6.29 5.14
CA THR A 45 13.82 5.70 5.51
C THR A 45 14.41 4.82 4.40
N ILE A 46 13.56 4.19 3.58
CA ILE A 46 13.98 3.35 2.46
C ILE A 46 14.23 4.20 1.20
N SER A 47 13.58 5.37 1.10
CA SER A 47 13.69 6.26 -0.05
C SER A 47 14.94 7.14 0.02
N ASP A 48 15.48 7.50 -1.13
CA ASP A 48 16.61 8.42 -1.30
C ASP A 48 16.47 9.27 -2.58
N GLU A 49 17.51 10.02 -2.97
CA GLU A 49 17.48 10.87 -4.16
C GLU A 49 17.23 10.12 -5.48
N GLN A 50 17.54 8.81 -5.53
CA GLN A 50 17.47 7.97 -6.72
C GLN A 50 16.27 7.03 -6.70
N LEU A 51 15.71 6.73 -5.52
CA LEU A 51 14.60 5.80 -5.35
C LEU A 51 13.55 6.36 -4.40
N GLN A 52 12.30 6.35 -4.84
CA GLN A 52 11.16 6.69 -4.00
C GLN A 52 10.24 5.47 -3.90
N VAL A 53 9.97 5.00 -2.68
CA VAL A 53 9.07 3.85 -2.44
C VAL A 53 7.89 4.26 -1.58
N GLY A 54 6.71 3.76 -1.91
CA GLY A 54 5.49 4.06 -1.18
C GLY A 54 4.39 3.03 -1.41
N ARG A 55 3.18 3.38 -0.97
CA ARG A 55 1.97 2.59 -1.20
C ARG A 55 0.87 3.50 -1.73
N THR A 56 0.08 2.98 -2.65
CA THR A 56 -1.08 3.67 -3.20
C THR A 56 -2.31 2.74 -3.20
N SER A 57 -3.51 3.30 -3.35
CA SER A 57 -4.75 2.52 -3.38
C SER A 57 -5.88 3.24 -4.12
N LEU A 58 -6.75 2.48 -4.78
CA LEU A 58 -8.02 2.99 -5.32
C LEU A 58 -9.01 3.40 -4.22
N LYS A 59 -8.87 2.85 -3.00
CA LYS A 59 -9.67 3.22 -1.81
C LYS A 59 -8.70 3.62 -0.70
N VAL A 60 -8.38 4.91 -0.67
CA VAL A 60 -7.36 5.45 0.24
C VAL A 60 -7.86 5.54 1.68
N ARG A 61 -6.94 5.33 2.63
CA ARG A 61 -7.15 5.65 4.06
C ARG A 61 -6.52 6.99 4.40
N ASN A 62 -5.24 7.14 4.05
CA ASN A 62 -4.57 8.42 4.03
C ASN A 62 -4.70 9.03 2.63
N PRO A 63 -5.30 10.23 2.47
CA PRO A 63 -5.39 10.94 1.19
C PRO A 63 -4.04 11.13 0.47
N ASP A 64 -2.93 11.21 1.20
CA ASP A 64 -1.58 11.38 0.61
C ASP A 64 -1.15 10.16 -0.22
N ASN A 65 -1.82 9.02 -0.07
CA ASN A 65 -1.58 7.81 -0.87
C ASN A 65 -2.48 7.74 -2.12
N ALA A 66 -3.09 8.84 -2.54
CA ALA A 66 -3.94 8.88 -3.72
C ALA A 66 -3.13 8.57 -5.00
N PRO A 67 -3.59 7.65 -5.86
CA PRO A 67 -2.90 7.31 -7.09
C PRO A 67 -3.02 8.41 -8.12
N ASP A 68 -1.99 8.52 -8.96
CA ASP A 68 -2.12 9.24 -10.22
C ASP A 68 -2.82 8.41 -11.31
N ARG A 69 -3.02 9.03 -12.49
CA ARG A 69 -3.73 8.40 -13.61
C ARG A 69 -3.10 7.10 -14.12
N TRP A 70 -1.78 6.95 -14.01
CA TRP A 70 -1.09 5.74 -14.45
C TRP A 70 -1.22 4.65 -13.39
N GLU A 71 -1.03 5.01 -12.12
CA GLU A 71 -1.20 4.09 -10.98
C GLU A 71 -2.63 3.56 -10.89
N THR A 72 -3.64 4.41 -11.11
CA THR A 72 -5.04 3.99 -11.20
C THR A 72 -5.24 2.90 -12.24
N ARG A 73 -4.77 3.12 -13.48
CA ARG A 73 -4.92 2.14 -14.57
C ARG A 73 -4.17 0.84 -14.29
N ALA A 74 -2.99 0.93 -13.67
CA ALA A 74 -2.23 -0.24 -13.27
C ALA A 74 -2.99 -1.05 -12.20
N MET A 75 -3.58 -0.40 -11.20
CA MET A 75 -4.37 -1.09 -10.18
C MET A 75 -5.69 -1.66 -10.72
N GLU A 76 -6.39 -0.98 -11.61
CA GLU A 76 -7.56 -1.53 -12.32
C GLU A 76 -7.19 -2.80 -13.12
N ASP A 77 -5.99 -2.84 -13.72
CA ASP A 77 -5.45 -4.05 -14.34
C ASP A 77 -5.13 -5.15 -13.33
N PHE A 78 -4.58 -4.79 -12.18
CA PHE A 78 -4.31 -5.74 -11.10
C PHE A 78 -5.60 -6.38 -10.58
N GLU A 79 -6.68 -5.61 -10.39
CA GLU A 79 -7.99 -6.14 -10.01
C GLU A 79 -8.51 -7.15 -11.05
N ARG A 80 -8.45 -6.82 -12.35
CA ARG A 80 -8.85 -7.76 -13.41
C ARG A 80 -8.03 -9.04 -13.41
N ARG A 81 -6.71 -8.94 -13.21
CA ARG A 81 -5.80 -10.11 -13.17
C ARG A 81 -6.04 -10.98 -11.93
N LEU A 82 -6.29 -10.37 -10.77
CA LEU A 82 -6.69 -11.08 -9.55
C LEU A 82 -8.01 -11.83 -9.75
N ALA A 83 -9.02 -11.16 -10.32
CA ALA A 83 -10.32 -11.76 -10.63
C ALA A 83 -10.22 -12.92 -11.64
N ALA A 84 -9.23 -12.86 -12.54
CA ALA A 84 -8.91 -13.94 -13.48
C ALA A 84 -8.09 -15.09 -12.85
N GLY A 85 -7.79 -15.05 -11.55
CA GLY A 85 -7.08 -16.11 -10.83
C GLY A 85 -5.56 -16.05 -10.97
N LYS A 86 -4.98 -14.95 -11.46
CA LYS A 86 -3.52 -14.79 -11.51
C LYS A 86 -2.97 -14.77 -10.08
N ALA A 87 -1.88 -15.50 -9.84
CA ALA A 87 -1.24 -15.53 -8.53
C ALA A 87 -0.80 -14.11 -8.11
N PRO A 88 -1.15 -13.63 -6.89
CA PRO A 88 -0.86 -12.25 -6.50
C PRO A 88 0.63 -11.89 -6.55
N GLY A 89 1.51 -12.86 -6.26
CA GLY A 89 2.97 -12.72 -6.36
C GLY A 89 3.47 -12.39 -7.78
N GLU A 90 2.67 -12.66 -8.81
CA GLU A 90 3.02 -12.44 -10.22
C GLU A 90 2.38 -11.17 -10.80
N ILE A 91 1.63 -10.41 -10.00
CA ILE A 91 0.94 -9.18 -10.44
C ILE A 91 1.78 -7.96 -10.12
N GLU A 92 2.43 -7.44 -11.15
CA GLU A 92 3.24 -6.23 -11.15
C GLU A 92 3.11 -5.52 -12.51
N SER A 93 3.51 -4.25 -12.53
CA SER A 93 3.55 -3.37 -13.71
C SER A 93 4.83 -2.55 -13.70
N PHE A 94 5.30 -2.17 -14.89
CA PHE A 94 6.44 -1.26 -15.06
C PHE A 94 6.20 -0.33 -16.24
N ALA A 95 6.59 0.93 -16.10
CA ALA A 95 6.64 1.89 -17.20
C ALA A 95 7.84 2.82 -17.03
N ILE A 96 8.39 3.33 -18.13
CA ILE A 96 9.26 4.50 -18.11
C ILE A 96 8.37 5.73 -18.24
N ARG A 97 8.54 6.69 -17.34
CA ARG A 97 7.76 7.91 -17.28
C ARG A 97 8.67 9.12 -17.35
N ASN A 98 8.11 10.22 -17.82
CA ASN A 98 8.76 11.51 -17.85
C ASN A 98 7.85 12.51 -17.12
N ASP A 99 8.45 13.28 -16.23
CA ASP A 99 7.81 14.40 -15.55
C ASP A 99 8.70 15.63 -15.72
N GLY A 100 8.34 16.47 -16.71
CA GLY A 100 9.22 17.52 -17.21
C GLY A 100 10.53 16.94 -17.74
N GLU A 101 11.65 17.32 -17.11
CA GLU A 101 12.99 16.83 -17.43
C GLU A 101 13.37 15.55 -16.68
N ARG A 102 12.61 15.16 -15.65
CA ARG A 102 12.88 13.95 -14.86
C ARG A 102 12.42 12.71 -15.62
N ARG A 103 13.33 11.82 -15.96
CA ARG A 103 13.01 10.51 -16.51
C ARG A 103 13.22 9.43 -15.46
N TYR A 104 12.21 8.57 -15.29
CA TYR A 104 12.22 7.58 -14.23
C TYR A 104 11.50 6.30 -14.63
N GLY A 105 11.91 5.19 -14.04
CA GLY A 105 11.20 3.92 -14.09
C GLY A 105 10.19 3.86 -12.96
N HIS A 106 8.92 3.65 -13.27
CA HIS A 106 7.86 3.47 -12.29
C HIS A 106 7.43 2.00 -12.27
N TRP A 107 7.63 1.33 -11.15
CA TRP A 107 7.27 -0.07 -10.93
C TRP A 107 6.20 -0.17 -9.84
N MET A 108 5.21 -1.04 -10.05
CA MET A 108 4.15 -1.30 -9.07
C MET A 108 3.95 -2.78 -8.82
N LYS A 109 3.54 -3.12 -7.60
CA LYS A 109 3.23 -4.49 -7.17
C LYS A 109 1.93 -4.55 -6.39
N ALA A 110 1.04 -5.44 -6.81
CA ALA A 110 -0.24 -5.65 -6.13
C ALA A 110 -0.07 -6.06 -4.66
N ILE A 111 -0.87 -5.47 -3.79
CA ILE A 111 -1.03 -5.83 -2.38
C ILE A 111 -2.44 -6.41 -2.21
N PRO A 112 -2.60 -7.75 -2.24
CA PRO A 112 -3.88 -8.37 -1.90
C PRO A 112 -4.12 -8.31 -0.39
N THR A 113 -5.38 -8.28 0.03
CA THR A 113 -5.74 -8.44 1.43
C THR A 113 -5.49 -9.87 1.92
N GLN A 114 -4.97 -9.98 3.13
CA GLN A 114 -4.84 -11.22 3.90
C GLN A 114 -5.83 -11.20 5.08
N PRO A 115 -6.03 -12.33 5.80
CA PRO A 115 -6.95 -12.36 6.95
C PRO A 115 -6.67 -11.29 8.02
N LEU A 116 -5.41 -10.95 8.28
CA LEU A 116 -5.07 -9.88 9.22
C LEU A 116 -5.56 -8.50 8.74
N CYS A 117 -5.56 -8.26 7.43
CA CYS A 117 -5.93 -6.97 6.85
C CYS A 117 -7.41 -6.65 7.12
N THR A 118 -8.28 -7.65 7.15
CA THR A 118 -9.73 -7.45 7.31
C THR A 118 -10.12 -7.02 8.72
N ALA A 119 -9.23 -7.09 9.71
CA ALA A 119 -9.46 -6.55 11.04
C ALA A 119 -9.71 -5.02 11.03
N CYS A 120 -9.14 -4.30 10.07
CA CYS A 120 -9.31 -2.83 9.93
C CYS A 120 -9.81 -2.41 8.54
N HIS A 121 -9.72 -3.29 7.55
CA HIS A 121 -10.15 -3.03 6.17
C HIS A 121 -11.39 -3.83 5.77
N GLY A 122 -11.89 -4.73 6.62
CA GLY A 122 -13.05 -5.56 6.34
C GLY A 122 -14.37 -4.79 6.27
N SER A 123 -15.44 -5.50 5.91
CA SER A 123 -16.82 -5.00 6.02
C SER A 123 -17.35 -5.05 7.44
N ASP A 124 -16.81 -5.94 8.27
CA ASP A 124 -17.21 -6.13 9.67
C ASP A 124 -15.98 -5.86 10.56
N ILE A 125 -15.95 -4.65 11.13
CA ILE A 125 -14.90 -4.20 12.04
C ILE A 125 -15.54 -3.84 13.38
N SER A 126 -14.80 -4.00 14.48
CA SER A 126 -15.34 -3.67 15.80
C SER A 126 -15.63 -2.16 15.92
N PRO A 127 -16.61 -1.76 16.76
CA PRO A 127 -16.90 -0.34 16.97
C PRO A 127 -15.67 0.47 17.38
N ALA A 128 -14.84 -0.06 18.29
CA ALA A 128 -13.61 0.61 18.72
C ALA A 128 -12.61 0.86 17.57
N VAL A 129 -12.53 -0.05 16.60
CA VAL A 129 -11.68 0.13 15.41
C VAL A 129 -12.31 1.14 14.45
N ALA A 130 -13.63 1.09 14.25
CA ALA A 130 -14.34 2.05 13.42
C ALA A 130 -14.16 3.49 13.94
N ASP A 131 -14.35 3.70 15.24
CA ASP A 131 -14.21 4.99 15.92
C ASP A 131 -12.76 5.50 15.82
N ALA A 132 -11.78 4.64 16.06
CA ALA A 132 -10.37 5.01 15.97
C ALA A 132 -9.96 5.37 14.53
N ILE A 133 -10.46 4.66 13.52
CA ILE A 133 -10.23 5.01 12.12
C ILE A 133 -10.87 6.36 11.79
N GLU A 134 -12.12 6.60 12.19
CA GLU A 134 -12.83 7.87 11.90
C GLU A 134 -12.12 9.07 12.56
N ALA A 135 -11.66 8.91 13.80
CA ALA A 135 -10.89 9.94 14.49
C ALA A 135 -9.53 10.21 13.82
N ALA A 136 -8.86 9.18 13.32
CA ALA A 136 -7.54 9.31 12.68
C ALA A 136 -7.62 9.74 11.20
N TYR A 137 -8.69 9.35 10.50
CA TYR A 137 -8.89 9.48 9.05
C TYR A 137 -10.35 9.82 8.75
N PRO A 138 -10.76 11.10 8.84
CA PRO A 138 -12.13 11.51 8.57
C PRO A 138 -12.63 11.18 7.16
N ASP A 139 -11.71 11.11 6.19
CA ASP A 139 -11.99 10.82 4.77
C ASP A 139 -11.67 9.37 4.38
N ASP A 140 -11.63 8.43 5.34
CA ASP A 140 -11.30 7.02 5.07
C ASP A 140 -12.26 6.36 4.06
N GLN A 141 -11.68 5.74 3.02
CA GLN A 141 -12.41 4.92 2.04
C GLN A 141 -12.04 3.44 2.11
N ALA A 142 -11.03 3.08 2.91
CA ALA A 142 -10.37 1.78 2.86
C ALA A 142 -11.08 0.67 3.67
N ARG A 143 -12.41 0.54 3.55
CA ARG A 143 -13.21 -0.48 4.26
C ARG A 143 -14.00 -1.36 3.30
N GLY A 144 -14.59 -2.44 3.81
CA GLY A 144 -15.45 -3.32 3.01
C GLY A 144 -14.71 -4.36 2.18
N TYR A 145 -13.44 -4.65 2.51
CA TYR A 145 -12.65 -5.63 1.77
C TYR A 145 -12.89 -7.07 2.26
N SER A 146 -12.91 -8.01 1.32
CA SER A 146 -12.77 -9.45 1.55
C SER A 146 -11.32 -9.89 1.38
N VAL A 147 -10.96 -11.08 1.90
CA VAL A 147 -9.63 -11.66 1.70
C VAL A 147 -9.37 -11.96 0.22
N GLY A 148 -8.19 -11.57 -0.28
CA GLY A 148 -7.78 -11.76 -1.67
C GLY A 148 -8.10 -10.59 -2.60
N GLU A 149 -8.91 -9.62 -2.18
CA GLU A 149 -9.17 -8.39 -2.94
C GLU A 149 -7.96 -7.47 -2.97
N LEU A 150 -7.89 -6.58 -3.96
CA LEU A 150 -6.80 -5.64 -4.09
C LEU A 150 -6.90 -4.54 -3.03
N ARG A 151 -6.04 -4.58 -2.01
CA ARG A 151 -5.94 -3.48 -1.04
C ARG A 151 -5.33 -2.23 -1.67
N GLY A 152 -4.37 -2.41 -2.57
CA GLY A 152 -3.62 -1.34 -3.21
C GLY A 152 -2.36 -1.90 -3.87
N ALA A 153 -1.33 -1.08 -3.99
CA ALA A 153 -0.05 -1.48 -4.55
C ALA A 153 1.12 -0.83 -3.82
N PHE A 154 2.27 -1.51 -3.81
CA PHE A 154 3.54 -0.81 -3.64
C PHE A 154 3.82 -0.05 -4.94
N SER A 155 4.32 1.18 -4.80
CA SER A 155 4.72 2.06 -5.90
C SER A 155 6.17 2.45 -5.70
N VAL A 156 6.99 2.25 -6.72
CA VAL A 156 8.43 2.56 -6.66
C VAL A 156 8.86 3.31 -7.91
N GLU A 157 9.34 4.52 -7.72
CA GLU A 157 9.98 5.31 -8.75
C GLU A 157 11.49 5.20 -8.60
N VAL A 158 12.20 4.95 -9.70
CA VAL A 158 13.67 4.90 -9.75
C VAL A 158 14.15 5.85 -10.84
N ALA A 159 14.99 6.81 -10.47
CA ALA A 159 15.61 7.73 -11.41
C ALA A 159 16.41 6.94 -12.48
N LEU A 160 16.39 7.42 -13.73
CA LEU A 160 17.11 6.79 -14.84
C LEU A 160 18.23 7.66 -15.39
N ASP A 161 18.52 8.78 -14.72
CA ASP A 161 19.40 9.85 -15.16
C ASP A 161 20.58 10.04 -14.20
#